data_AF-A0A496CNK8-F1
#
_entry.id   AF-A0A496CNK8-F1
#
_cell.length_a   1.000
_cell.length_b   1.000
_cell.length_c   1.000
_cell.angle_alpha   90.00
_cell.angle_beta   90.00
_cell.angle_gamma   90.00
#
_symmetry.space_group_name_H-M   'P 1'
#
loop_
_entity.id
_entity.type
_entity.pdbx_description
1 polymer ?
#
loop_
_entity_poly.entity_id
_entity_poly.type
_entity_poly.pdbx_seq_one_letter_code
_entity_poly.pdbx_strand_id
1 'polypeptide(L)'
;MKQFIYTLSTVVFFLLANACTEATIFMGDGGNEGKGDVEEGVPLSVKNLGLSVEIESRSIATGGAVASPVNPNPLMQVGVSVTKANGSAYASGTHTQVFVYNTAAVLPGWELAEGEERLLLFSEKGTVYGYAPAEKSVSLSGTPKVPVMSGVKVLDKQKFYFSDTSDPVDASTDIQWETDQDDYLYCKVPVEVDRWHPEVSLTMNHALAKVSFRVLETDGGSEFAGSRVKKVVLKSNSGFKKSTSAKLNLATGELGGTMATVGELWFTADGDLRRVGTGVGAGEDDIRKVAIQAFGMVIPVADVPVTLELTLDNGSVFTMAPATGGGVSTFIANWLKGNNYIYNIQLSPQGISITNVEVAGWAEGGATDVPVE
;
A
#
# COMPACT_ATOMS: atom_id res chain seq x y z
N MET A 1 -45.85 47.72 3.96
CA MET A 1 -46.96 47.63 4.93
C MET A 1 -46.87 46.23 5.54
N LYS A 2 -46.35 46.09 6.77
CA LYS A 2 -47.11 46.00 8.05
C LYS A 2 -48.10 44.82 8.02
N GLN A 3 -48.17 43.86 8.95
CA GLN A 3 -47.76 43.82 10.36
C GLN A 3 -47.86 42.33 10.83
N PHE A 4 -46.85 41.79 11.52
CA PHE A 4 -46.74 41.61 13.00
C PHE A 4 -47.48 40.39 13.64
N ILE A 5 -46.67 39.41 14.08
CA ILE A 5 -46.49 38.89 15.45
C ILE A 5 -47.69 38.97 16.41
N TYR A 6 -48.08 37.82 17.00
CA TYR A 6 -48.06 37.49 18.45
C TYR A 6 -49.04 36.36 18.76
N THR A 7 -48.56 35.20 19.26
CA THR A 7 -48.80 34.79 20.65
C THR A 7 -48.00 33.54 21.00
N LEU A 8 -47.22 33.69 22.07
CA LEU A 8 -46.43 32.69 22.75
C LEU A 8 -47.25 32.15 23.92
N SER A 9 -47.03 30.87 24.26
CA SER A 9 -47.09 30.31 25.62
C SER A 9 -48.47 29.98 26.20
N THR A 10 -48.80 28.69 26.31
CA THR A 10 -48.80 27.93 27.59
C THR A 10 -49.11 26.44 27.37
N VAL A 11 -48.65 25.59 28.31
CA VAL A 11 -48.79 24.12 28.41
C VAL A 11 -47.75 23.36 27.58
N VAL A 12 -46.51 23.09 28.04
CA VAL A 12 -46.04 22.40 29.27
C VAL A 12 -46.74 21.06 29.50
N PHE A 13 -45.92 20.00 29.39
CA PHE A 13 -46.08 18.62 29.85
C PHE A 13 -46.61 17.57 28.87
N PHE A 14 -45.82 16.48 28.82
CA PHE A 14 -45.98 15.19 28.13
C PHE A 14 -45.61 15.12 26.64
N LEU A 15 -44.37 14.69 26.39
CA LEU A 15 -44.01 13.61 25.45
C LEU A 15 -42.51 13.30 25.61
N LEU A 16 -42.15 12.70 26.75
CA LEU A 16 -40.92 11.94 26.95
C LEU A 16 -41.35 10.47 27.05
N ALA A 17 -41.40 9.77 25.94
CA ALA A 17 -41.39 8.31 25.87
C ALA A 17 -41.21 7.86 24.42
N ASN A 18 -40.50 6.74 24.28
CA ASN A 18 -40.32 5.91 23.08
C ASN A 18 -39.19 6.32 22.13
N ALA A 19 -37.97 6.16 22.62
CA ALA A 19 -36.92 5.52 21.84
C ALA A 19 -36.27 4.42 22.70
N CYS A 20 -37.05 3.38 23.01
CA CYS A 20 -36.47 2.08 23.30
C CYS A 20 -36.15 1.46 21.95
N THR A 21 -34.86 1.37 21.61
CA THR A 21 -34.42 0.43 20.58
C THR A 21 -34.77 -0.97 21.08
N GLU A 22 -35.58 -1.69 20.29
CA GLU A 22 -35.86 -3.09 20.55
C GLU A 22 -34.56 -3.88 20.41
N ALA A 23 -33.95 -4.21 21.54
CA ALA A 23 -33.22 -5.46 21.65
C ALA A 23 -34.28 -6.56 21.51
N THR A 24 -34.36 -7.21 20.36
CA THR A 24 -35.09 -8.48 20.22
C THR A 24 -34.41 -9.51 21.11
N ILE A 25 -34.85 -9.57 22.37
CA ILE A 25 -34.54 -10.66 23.28
C ILE A 25 -35.38 -11.84 22.82
N PHE A 26 -34.74 -12.81 22.19
CA PHE A 26 -35.35 -14.10 21.87
C PHE A 26 -35.57 -14.85 23.20
N MET A 27 -36.79 -14.83 23.73
CA MET A 27 -37.20 -15.76 24.79
C MET A 27 -37.63 -17.07 24.14
N GLY A 28 -36.88 -18.13 24.45
CA GLY A 28 -36.94 -19.41 23.75
C GLY A 28 -38.26 -20.18 23.88
N ASP A 29 -38.49 -21.05 22.91
CA ASP A 29 -39.36 -22.22 23.13
C ASP A 29 -38.52 -23.33 23.76
N GLY A 30 -39.10 -23.95 24.79
CA GLY A 30 -38.39 -24.81 25.73
C GLY A 30 -37.94 -26.14 25.12
N GLY A 31 -36.81 -26.63 25.63
CA GLY A 31 -36.42 -28.04 25.50
C GLY A 31 -35.01 -28.26 24.99
N ASN A 32 -33.99 -27.99 25.82
CA ASN A 32 -32.77 -28.79 25.75
C ASN A 32 -32.03 -28.74 27.10
N GLU A 33 -32.46 -29.59 28.04
CA GLU A 33 -31.64 -29.94 29.19
C GLU A 33 -30.39 -30.69 28.68
N GLY A 34 -29.19 -30.17 28.95
CA GLY A 34 -27.95 -30.96 28.82
C GLY A 34 -26.88 -30.47 27.84
N LYS A 35 -26.82 -29.18 27.49
CA LYS A 35 -25.57 -28.58 26.97
C LYS A 35 -25.18 -27.43 27.89
N GLY A 36 -24.05 -27.58 28.59
CA GLY A 36 -23.48 -26.48 29.38
C GLY A 36 -23.31 -25.23 28.52
N ASP A 37 -23.49 -24.06 29.11
CA ASP A 37 -23.47 -22.73 28.48
C ASP A 37 -22.39 -22.63 27.38
N VAL A 38 -22.78 -22.89 26.13
CA VAL A 38 -21.91 -22.65 24.98
C VAL A 38 -22.18 -21.21 24.57
N GLU A 39 -21.19 -20.36 24.74
CA GLU A 39 -21.27 -18.97 24.33
C GLU A 39 -21.61 -18.88 22.83
N GLU A 40 -22.62 -18.09 22.48
CA GLU A 40 -22.97 -17.79 21.08
C GLU A 40 -21.98 -16.80 20.47
N GLY A 41 -21.36 -17.15 19.34
CA GLY A 41 -20.38 -16.33 18.65
C GLY A 41 -20.97 -15.49 17.51
N VAL A 42 -20.31 -14.38 17.17
CA VAL A 42 -20.73 -13.44 16.11
C VAL A 42 -19.67 -13.37 15.01
N PRO A 43 -20.03 -13.39 13.71
CA PRO A 43 -19.05 -13.31 12.63
C PRO A 43 -18.27 -12.00 12.61
N LEU A 44 -16.95 -12.07 12.39
CA LEU A 44 -16.13 -10.90 12.07
C LEU A 44 -16.57 -10.28 10.72
N SER A 45 -16.56 -8.96 10.64
CA SER A 45 -16.80 -8.22 9.39
C SER A 45 -15.79 -7.10 9.17
N VAL A 46 -15.52 -6.78 7.90
CA VAL A 46 -14.68 -5.65 7.49
C VAL A 46 -15.60 -4.53 6.99
N LYS A 47 -15.49 -3.35 7.59
CA LYS A 47 -16.25 -2.16 7.18
C LYS A 47 -15.50 -1.33 6.16
N ASN A 48 -14.30 -0.89 6.54
CA ASN A 48 -13.52 0.06 5.76
C ASN A 48 -12.12 -0.50 5.48
N LEU A 49 -11.57 -0.13 4.33
CA LEU A 49 -10.18 -0.34 3.96
C LEU A 49 -9.55 0.98 3.55
N GLY A 50 -8.45 1.35 4.22
CA GLY A 50 -7.65 2.53 3.91
C GLY A 50 -6.24 2.16 3.43
N LEU A 51 -5.79 2.93 2.45
CA LEU A 51 -4.42 3.02 1.93
C LEU A 51 -4.12 4.51 1.71
N SER A 52 -2.85 4.93 1.73
CA SER A 52 -2.51 6.34 1.45
C SER A 52 -2.69 6.67 -0.03
N VAL A 53 -3.02 7.93 -0.31
CA VAL A 53 -3.59 8.36 -1.58
C VAL A 53 -2.94 9.67 -2.03
N GLU A 54 -1.67 9.66 -2.43
CA GLU A 54 -1.05 10.78 -3.17
C GLU A 54 -0.54 10.28 -4.53
N ILE A 55 -0.77 11.05 -5.60
CA ILE A 55 -0.55 10.60 -6.98
C ILE A 55 0.90 10.12 -7.20
N GLU A 56 1.88 10.91 -6.77
CA GLU A 56 3.31 10.58 -6.89
C GLU A 56 3.79 9.52 -5.88
N SER A 57 3.02 9.27 -4.81
CA SER A 57 3.37 8.31 -3.77
C SER A 57 2.55 7.02 -3.84
N ARG A 58 1.76 6.76 -4.89
CA ARG A 58 1.08 5.47 -5.00
C ARG A 58 2.05 4.34 -5.32
N SER A 59 1.81 3.18 -4.72
CA SER A 59 2.48 1.92 -5.01
C SER A 59 1.69 1.16 -6.09
N ILE A 60 1.80 -0.17 -6.13
CA ILE A 60 1.06 -1.06 -7.00
C ILE A 60 -0.41 -1.09 -6.61
N ALA A 61 -0.72 -1.32 -5.33
CA ALA A 61 -2.07 -1.07 -4.83
C ALA A 61 -2.24 0.45 -4.70
N THR A 62 -3.09 1.04 -5.53
CA THR A 62 -3.17 2.51 -5.65
C THR A 62 -4.14 3.13 -4.65
N GLY A 63 -4.89 2.34 -3.88
CA GLY A 63 -5.89 2.85 -2.94
C GLY A 63 -6.88 1.78 -2.50
N GLY A 64 -7.90 2.19 -1.74
CA GLY A 64 -9.02 1.34 -1.32
C GLY A 64 -9.83 0.80 -2.51
N ALA A 65 -10.86 0.01 -2.24
CA ALA A 65 -11.54 -0.83 -3.25
C ALA A 65 -12.41 -0.08 -4.30
N VAL A 66 -12.32 1.24 -4.38
CA VAL A 66 -13.10 2.06 -5.32
C VAL A 66 -12.21 2.50 -6.49
N ALA A 67 -12.41 1.87 -7.65
CA ALA A 67 -11.70 2.24 -8.88
C ALA A 67 -12.07 3.67 -9.32
N SER A 68 -11.07 4.44 -9.74
CA SER A 68 -11.26 5.76 -10.35
C SER A 68 -10.03 6.12 -11.20
N PRO A 69 -10.05 7.19 -12.02
CA PRO A 69 -8.85 7.65 -12.72
C PRO A 69 -7.68 7.94 -11.77
N VAL A 70 -8.00 8.41 -10.56
CA VAL A 70 -7.00 8.62 -9.53
C VAL A 70 -6.70 7.35 -8.74
N ASN A 71 -7.40 6.22 -8.91
CA ASN A 71 -7.13 4.95 -8.23
C ASN A 71 -7.24 3.79 -9.24
N PRO A 72 -6.30 3.69 -10.19
CA PRO A 72 -6.41 2.80 -11.34
C PRO A 72 -6.23 1.30 -11.01
N ASN A 73 -5.59 0.96 -9.88
CA ASN A 73 -5.40 -0.40 -9.40
C ASN A 73 -5.78 -0.54 -7.91
N PRO A 74 -7.09 -0.49 -7.57
CA PRO A 74 -7.58 -0.56 -6.20
C PRO A 74 -7.30 -1.91 -5.53
N LEU A 75 -7.15 -1.92 -4.20
CA LEU A 75 -7.08 -3.17 -3.45
C LEU A 75 -8.48 -3.79 -3.31
N MET A 76 -8.74 -4.85 -4.07
CA MET A 76 -10.06 -5.52 -4.16
C MET A 76 -10.20 -6.76 -3.27
N GLN A 77 -9.10 -7.23 -2.69
CA GLN A 77 -9.06 -8.44 -1.88
C GLN A 77 -8.07 -8.27 -0.73
N VAL A 78 -8.44 -8.74 0.46
CA VAL A 78 -7.60 -8.68 1.65
C VAL A 78 -7.74 -9.96 2.46
N GLY A 79 -6.61 -10.47 2.95
CA GLY A 79 -6.59 -11.52 3.95
C GLY A 79 -6.66 -10.91 5.35
N VAL A 80 -7.45 -11.51 6.24
CA VAL A 80 -7.62 -11.07 7.61
C VAL A 80 -7.29 -12.21 8.55
N SER A 81 -6.39 -11.97 9.50
CA SER A 81 -6.05 -12.91 10.55
C SER A 81 -6.47 -12.38 11.92
N VAL A 82 -6.98 -13.24 12.79
CA VAL A 82 -7.39 -12.86 14.16
C VAL A 82 -6.74 -13.77 15.18
N THR A 83 -6.14 -13.19 16.22
CA THR A 83 -5.58 -13.91 17.36
C THR A 83 -6.23 -13.45 18.65
N LYS A 84 -6.40 -14.37 19.60
CA LYS A 84 -6.70 -14.03 21.00
C LYS A 84 -5.56 -13.24 21.64
N ALA A 85 -5.80 -12.62 22.80
CA ALA A 85 -4.77 -11.89 23.55
C ALA A 85 -3.50 -12.71 23.85
N ASN A 86 -3.62 -14.04 24.03
CA ASN A 86 -2.50 -14.95 24.24
C ASN A 86 -1.77 -15.37 22.94
N GLY A 87 -2.19 -14.86 21.78
CA GLY A 87 -1.64 -15.17 20.45
C GLY A 87 -2.15 -16.46 19.81
N SER A 88 -3.06 -17.18 20.46
CA SER A 88 -3.67 -18.39 19.88
C SER A 88 -4.85 -18.07 18.96
N ALA A 89 -5.23 -19.03 18.11
CA ALA A 89 -6.42 -18.95 17.28
C ALA A 89 -7.71 -19.12 18.10
N TYR A 90 -8.85 -18.68 17.55
CA TYR A 90 -10.17 -19.00 18.09
C TYR A 90 -10.51 -20.49 17.93
N ALA A 91 -11.49 -20.99 18.68
CA ALA A 91 -11.75 -22.42 18.86
C ALA A 91 -12.08 -23.19 17.57
N SER A 92 -12.49 -22.50 16.51
CA SER A 92 -12.66 -23.08 15.17
C SER A 92 -11.34 -23.54 14.53
N GLY A 93 -10.18 -23.12 15.05
CA GLY A 93 -8.88 -23.36 14.42
C GLY A 93 -8.60 -22.44 13.23
N THR A 94 -9.66 -21.91 12.60
CA THR A 94 -9.60 -20.88 11.56
C THR A 94 -9.13 -19.56 12.16
N HIS A 95 -8.00 -19.07 11.67
CA HIS A 95 -7.34 -17.86 12.14
C HIS A 95 -7.07 -16.87 11.01
N THR A 96 -7.52 -17.21 9.80
CA THR A 96 -7.39 -16.43 8.57
C THR A 96 -8.68 -16.56 7.78
N GLN A 97 -9.10 -15.48 7.14
CA GLN A 97 -10.22 -15.44 6.19
C GLN A 97 -9.87 -14.48 5.06
N VAL A 98 -10.47 -14.68 3.89
CA VAL A 98 -10.33 -13.74 2.76
C VAL A 98 -11.60 -12.92 2.59
N PHE A 99 -11.45 -11.60 2.49
CA PHE A 99 -12.53 -10.69 2.13
C PHE A 99 -12.31 -10.13 0.73
N VAL A 100 -13.39 -10.03 -0.03
CA VAL A 100 -13.45 -9.44 -1.38
C VAL A 100 -14.38 -8.25 -1.38
N TYR A 101 -14.05 -7.21 -2.15
CA TYR A 101 -14.93 -6.07 -2.31
C TYR A 101 -15.92 -6.32 -3.44
N ASN A 102 -17.20 -6.47 -3.09
CA ASN A 102 -18.27 -6.73 -4.03
C ASN A 102 -18.79 -5.42 -4.62
N THR A 103 -18.38 -5.12 -5.85
CA THR A 103 -18.82 -3.92 -6.59
C THR A 103 -20.18 -4.11 -7.28
N ALA A 104 -20.68 -5.34 -7.37
CA ALA A 104 -21.92 -5.68 -8.06
C ALA A 104 -23.14 -5.70 -7.12
N ALA A 105 -22.93 -5.68 -5.80
CA ALA A 105 -23.99 -5.61 -4.82
C ALA A 105 -24.77 -4.27 -4.92
N VAL A 106 -26.05 -4.30 -4.51
CA VAL A 106 -26.89 -3.08 -4.41
C VAL A 106 -26.22 -2.02 -3.53
N LEU A 107 -25.57 -2.48 -2.45
CA LEU A 107 -24.68 -1.70 -1.62
C LEU A 107 -23.29 -2.32 -1.70
N PRO A 108 -22.35 -1.70 -2.44
CA PRO A 108 -20.99 -2.20 -2.53
C PRO A 108 -20.31 -2.27 -1.16
N GLY A 109 -19.64 -3.38 -0.88
CA GLY A 109 -19.07 -3.62 0.44
C GLY A 109 -18.10 -4.78 0.46
N TRP A 110 -17.37 -4.90 1.56
CA TRP A 110 -16.52 -6.05 1.83
C TRP A 110 -17.36 -7.23 2.28
N GLU A 111 -17.23 -8.35 1.59
CA GLU A 111 -17.87 -9.61 1.95
C GLU A 111 -16.84 -10.72 2.08
N LEU A 112 -17.20 -11.75 2.82
CA LEU A 112 -16.38 -12.95 2.94
C LEU A 112 -16.33 -13.65 1.57
N ALA A 113 -15.14 -14.04 1.12
CA ALA A 113 -14.98 -14.72 -0.15
C ALA A 113 -15.75 -16.05 -0.19
N GLU A 114 -16.20 -16.45 -1.39
CA GLU A 114 -16.95 -17.68 -1.58
C GLU A 114 -16.15 -18.91 -1.11
N GLY A 115 -16.76 -19.75 -0.29
CA GLY A 115 -16.16 -20.99 0.22
C GLY A 115 -15.35 -20.85 1.51
N GLU A 116 -15.16 -19.64 2.03
CA GLU A 116 -14.50 -19.41 3.33
C GLU A 116 -15.39 -19.79 4.51
N GLU A 117 -14.79 -20.35 5.56
CA GLU A 117 -15.47 -20.60 6.83
C GLU A 117 -15.47 -19.34 7.70
N ARG A 118 -16.65 -18.98 8.24
CA ARG A 118 -16.80 -17.79 9.10
C ARG A 118 -16.01 -17.95 10.40
N LEU A 119 -15.12 -16.99 10.66
CA LEU A 119 -14.50 -16.81 11.97
C LEU A 119 -15.51 -16.16 12.90
N LEU A 120 -15.84 -16.88 13.97
CA LEU A 120 -16.74 -16.41 15.01
C LEU A 120 -15.96 -15.82 16.18
N LEU A 121 -16.35 -14.62 16.58
CA LEU A 121 -15.88 -13.92 17.75
C LEU A 121 -16.77 -14.24 18.96
N PHE A 122 -16.16 -14.30 20.13
CA PHE A 122 -16.83 -14.58 21.40
C PHE A 122 -16.52 -13.44 22.39
N SER A 123 -16.75 -13.64 23.68
CA SER A 123 -16.45 -12.66 24.73
C SER A 123 -14.96 -12.39 24.88
N GLU A 124 -14.12 -13.35 24.51
CA GLU A 124 -12.67 -13.19 24.51
C GLU A 124 -12.24 -12.23 23.39
N LYS A 125 -11.49 -11.20 23.78
CA LYS A 125 -10.98 -10.19 22.87
C LYS A 125 -9.93 -10.71 21.89
N GLY A 126 -10.01 -10.21 20.67
CA GLY A 126 -9.15 -10.56 19.55
C GLY A 126 -8.39 -9.37 19.00
N THR A 127 -7.16 -9.60 18.56
CA THR A 127 -6.40 -8.66 17.75
C THR A 127 -6.53 -9.05 16.28
N VAL A 128 -6.86 -8.09 15.43
CA VAL A 128 -7.02 -8.30 13.98
C VAL A 128 -5.79 -7.81 13.23
N TYR A 129 -5.41 -8.56 12.20
CA TYR A 129 -4.32 -8.27 11.30
C TYR A 129 -4.82 -8.36 9.87
N GLY A 130 -4.48 -7.38 9.03
CA GLY A 130 -4.78 -7.41 7.60
C GLY A 130 -3.54 -7.68 6.78
N TYR A 131 -3.68 -8.32 5.63
CA TYR A 131 -2.59 -8.55 4.71
C TYR A 131 -3.03 -8.64 3.24
N ALA A 132 -2.12 -8.27 2.34
CA ALA A 132 -2.25 -8.55 0.91
C ALA A 132 -0.86 -8.86 0.32
N PRO A 133 -0.76 -9.69 -0.74
CA PRO A 133 -1.85 -10.41 -1.43
C PRO A 133 -2.54 -11.46 -0.55
N ALA A 134 -3.86 -11.65 -0.73
CA ALA A 134 -4.69 -12.44 0.19
C ALA A 134 -4.49 -13.96 0.06
N GLU A 135 -4.03 -14.43 -1.09
CA GLU A 135 -3.72 -15.83 -1.38
C GLU A 135 -2.45 -16.33 -0.69
N LYS A 136 -1.67 -15.44 -0.07
CA LYS A 136 -0.45 -15.82 0.66
C LYS A 136 -0.81 -16.55 1.96
N SER A 137 -0.08 -17.63 2.23
CA SER A 137 -0.28 -18.41 3.45
C SER A 137 0.22 -17.66 4.68
N VAL A 138 -0.60 -17.62 5.72
CA VAL A 138 -0.27 -17.04 7.03
C VAL A 138 -0.27 -18.13 8.09
N SER A 139 0.71 -18.04 9.00
CA SER A 139 0.84 -18.93 10.14
C SER A 139 1.19 -18.15 11.40
N LEU A 140 0.83 -18.70 12.56
CA LEU A 140 1.16 -18.12 13.86
C LEU A 140 2.55 -18.55 14.33
N SER A 141 3.42 -17.60 14.65
CA SER A 141 4.78 -17.90 15.13
C SER A 141 5.27 -16.92 16.21
N GLY A 142 6.28 -17.31 16.98
CA GLY A 142 6.84 -16.49 18.06
C GLY A 142 6.18 -16.71 19.43
N THR A 143 6.53 -15.86 20.39
CA THR A 143 5.97 -15.84 21.75
C THR A 143 5.89 -14.39 22.26
N PRO A 144 4.68 -13.79 22.40
CA PRO A 144 3.39 -14.35 21.99
C PRO A 144 3.34 -14.63 20.48
N LYS A 145 2.48 -15.56 20.09
CA LYS A 145 2.29 -15.93 18.69
C LYS A 145 1.69 -14.75 17.92
N VAL A 146 2.28 -14.41 16.78
CA VAL A 146 1.79 -13.38 15.85
C VAL A 146 1.64 -13.95 14.43
N PRO A 147 0.69 -13.44 13.63
CA PRO A 147 0.56 -13.85 12.23
C PRO A 147 1.77 -13.46 11.38
N VAL A 148 2.27 -14.43 10.62
CA VAL A 148 3.40 -14.28 9.70
C VAL A 148 3.02 -14.83 8.33
N MET A 149 3.03 -13.95 7.33
CA MET A 149 2.87 -14.30 5.93
C MET A 149 4.15 -14.96 5.40
N SER A 150 4.00 -16.03 4.63
CA SER A 150 5.09 -16.74 3.99
C SER A 150 5.12 -16.50 2.47
N GLY A 151 6.25 -16.75 1.83
CA GLY A 151 6.36 -16.70 0.37
C GLY A 151 6.47 -15.27 -0.18
N VAL A 152 7.07 -14.36 0.60
CA VAL A 152 7.36 -13.00 0.16
C VAL A 152 8.55 -13.04 -0.81
N LYS A 153 8.29 -12.70 -2.07
CA LYS A 153 9.27 -12.67 -3.15
C LYS A 153 9.59 -11.22 -3.50
N VAL A 154 10.87 -10.87 -3.46
CA VAL A 154 11.36 -9.54 -3.87
C VAL A 154 12.46 -9.73 -4.90
N LEU A 155 12.25 -9.16 -6.09
CA LEU A 155 13.07 -9.28 -7.27
C LEU A 155 14.21 -8.26 -7.24
N ASP A 156 15.41 -8.70 -7.62
CA ASP A 156 16.54 -7.84 -7.97
C ASP A 156 16.46 -7.32 -9.41
N LYS A 157 15.69 -7.99 -10.25
CA LYS A 157 15.44 -7.59 -11.64
C LYS A 157 13.96 -7.48 -11.87
N GLN A 158 13.50 -6.25 -11.98
CA GLN A 158 12.10 -5.90 -12.11
C GLN A 158 11.83 -5.27 -13.47
N LYS A 159 10.59 -5.45 -13.90
CA LYS A 159 10.00 -4.80 -15.04
C LYS A 159 8.95 -3.82 -14.58
N PHE A 160 8.90 -2.66 -15.23
CA PHE A 160 7.82 -1.70 -15.07
C PHE A 160 7.15 -1.45 -16.41
N TYR A 161 5.90 -0.99 -16.34
CA TYR A 161 5.05 -0.76 -17.48
C TYR A 161 4.38 0.59 -17.34
N PHE A 162 4.16 1.24 -18.48
CA PHE A 162 3.28 2.39 -18.59
C PHE A 162 2.17 2.02 -19.56
N SER A 163 0.93 2.19 -19.11
CA SER A 163 -0.29 1.91 -19.88
C SER A 163 -0.91 3.17 -20.49
N ASP A 164 -0.36 4.35 -20.18
CA ASP A 164 -0.74 5.59 -20.85
C ASP A 164 -0.06 5.70 -22.23
N THR A 165 -0.78 6.32 -23.17
CA THR A 165 -0.27 6.60 -24.53
C THR A 165 0.05 8.09 -24.70
N SER A 166 -0.05 8.88 -23.63
CA SER A 166 0.20 10.32 -23.65
C SER A 166 1.69 10.62 -23.82
N ASP A 167 2.01 11.62 -24.63
CA ASP A 167 3.40 12.00 -24.88
C ASP A 167 3.51 13.51 -25.22
N PRO A 168 3.90 14.38 -24.26
CA PRO A 168 4.32 14.07 -22.90
C PRO A 168 3.17 13.69 -21.95
N VAL A 169 3.51 12.96 -20.89
CA VAL A 169 2.60 12.60 -19.79
C VAL A 169 2.44 13.77 -18.83
N ASP A 170 1.22 14.03 -18.36
CA ASP A 170 0.97 14.99 -17.29
C ASP A 170 1.37 14.40 -15.93
N ALA A 171 2.53 14.82 -15.42
CA ALA A 171 3.07 14.37 -14.15
C ALA A 171 2.13 14.56 -12.95
N SER A 172 1.22 15.54 -13.00
CA SER A 172 0.29 15.82 -11.89
C SER A 172 -0.81 14.76 -11.73
N THR A 173 -1.03 13.95 -12.77
CA THR A 173 -2.04 12.87 -12.78
C THR A 173 -1.42 11.49 -12.95
N ASP A 174 -0.09 11.43 -13.02
CA ASP A 174 0.65 10.22 -13.32
C ASP A 174 0.75 9.29 -12.11
N ILE A 175 0.15 8.10 -12.22
CA ILE A 175 0.15 7.08 -11.18
C ILE A 175 0.93 5.87 -11.66
N GLN A 176 2.13 5.66 -11.11
CA GLN A 176 2.98 4.52 -11.50
C GLN A 176 2.72 3.32 -10.59
N TRP A 177 2.05 2.31 -11.11
CA TRP A 177 1.63 1.14 -10.32
C TRP A 177 1.98 -0.20 -10.98
N GLU A 178 2.16 -0.23 -12.30
CA GLU A 178 2.27 -1.48 -13.05
C GLU A 178 3.72 -2.00 -13.10
N THR A 179 3.98 -3.11 -12.41
CA THR A 179 5.29 -3.76 -12.33
C THR A 179 5.14 -5.27 -12.09
N ASP A 180 6.17 -6.07 -12.41
CA ASP A 180 6.19 -7.52 -12.20
C ASP A 180 6.60 -7.94 -10.77
N GLN A 181 6.75 -6.96 -9.87
CA GLN A 181 7.03 -7.16 -8.45
C GLN A 181 5.73 -7.07 -7.66
N ASP A 182 5.44 -8.00 -6.76
CA ASP A 182 4.28 -7.87 -5.86
C ASP A 182 4.49 -6.76 -4.83
N ASP A 183 3.41 -6.08 -4.45
CA ASP A 183 3.35 -5.18 -3.28
C ASP A 183 2.75 -5.90 -2.09
N TYR A 184 3.48 -5.91 -0.98
CA TYR A 184 3.12 -6.65 0.22
C TYR A 184 2.59 -5.69 1.27
N LEU A 185 1.32 -5.85 1.63
CA LEU A 185 0.63 -5.00 2.58
C LEU A 185 0.42 -5.72 3.91
N TYR A 186 0.46 -4.97 4.99
CA TYR A 186 0.19 -5.46 6.34
C TYR A 186 -0.54 -4.41 7.19
N CYS A 187 -1.31 -4.85 8.17
CA CYS A 187 -1.70 -4.00 9.29
C CYS A 187 -1.94 -4.81 10.55
N LYS A 188 -1.82 -4.12 11.69
CA LYS A 188 -2.36 -4.55 12.97
C LYS A 188 -3.42 -3.54 13.37
N VAL A 189 -4.66 -3.99 13.52
CA VAL A 189 -5.76 -3.13 13.95
C VAL A 189 -5.53 -2.77 15.43
N PRO A 190 -5.52 -1.47 15.79
CA PRO A 190 -5.25 -1.04 17.16
C PRO A 190 -6.42 -1.32 18.11
N VAL A 191 -7.63 -1.48 17.58
CA VAL A 191 -8.85 -1.78 18.32
C VAL A 191 -9.04 -3.30 18.36
N GLU A 192 -9.29 -3.83 19.55
CA GLU A 192 -9.62 -5.23 19.75
C GLU A 192 -11.08 -5.51 19.35
N VAL A 193 -11.34 -6.73 18.86
CA VAL A 193 -12.67 -7.20 18.47
C VAL A 193 -13.21 -8.24 19.45
N ASP A 194 -14.53 -8.31 19.56
CA ASP A 194 -15.25 -9.34 20.32
C ASP A 194 -16.67 -9.51 19.74
N ARG A 195 -17.51 -10.32 20.38
CA ARG A 195 -18.91 -10.53 19.94
C ARG A 195 -19.78 -9.28 19.96
N TRP A 196 -19.44 -8.25 20.74
CA TRP A 196 -20.20 -7.00 20.82
C TRP A 196 -19.66 -5.95 19.84
N HIS A 197 -18.40 -6.10 19.43
CA HIS A 197 -17.70 -5.22 18.48
C HIS A 197 -17.03 -6.04 17.37
N PRO A 198 -17.81 -6.68 16.47
CA PRO A 198 -17.29 -7.63 15.49
C PRO A 198 -16.76 -7.00 14.19
N GLU A 199 -16.82 -5.67 14.10
CA GLU A 199 -16.54 -4.92 12.87
C GLU A 199 -15.17 -4.27 12.93
N VAL A 200 -14.42 -4.32 11.83
CA VAL A 200 -13.08 -3.71 11.75
C VAL A 200 -12.92 -2.75 10.59
N SER A 201 -12.07 -1.76 10.79
CA SER A 201 -11.49 -0.96 9.71
C SER A 201 -10.00 -1.28 9.59
N LEU A 202 -9.55 -1.56 8.37
CA LEU A 202 -8.17 -1.90 8.09
C LEU A 202 -7.43 -0.69 7.51
N THR A 203 -6.27 -0.34 8.07
CA THR A 203 -5.38 0.67 7.49
C THR A 203 -4.08 -0.02 7.09
N MET A 204 -3.97 -0.33 5.81
CA MET A 204 -2.89 -1.15 5.27
C MET A 204 -1.62 -0.31 5.10
N ASN A 205 -0.48 -0.93 5.40
CA ASN A 205 0.86 -0.35 5.27
C ASN A 205 1.67 -1.20 4.30
N HIS A 206 2.53 -0.57 3.51
CA HIS A 206 3.44 -1.29 2.63
C HIS A 206 4.67 -1.81 3.39
N ALA A 207 5.06 -3.05 3.12
CA ALA A 207 6.25 -3.69 3.70
C ALA A 207 7.54 -3.34 2.96
N LEU A 208 7.45 -2.90 1.71
CA LEU A 208 8.58 -2.50 0.86
C LEU A 208 8.70 -0.97 0.79
N ALA A 209 9.76 -0.49 0.16
CA ALA A 209 9.88 0.90 -0.30
C ALA A 209 9.75 0.95 -1.83
N LYS A 210 9.35 2.07 -2.41
CA LYS A 210 9.45 2.31 -3.86
C LYS A 210 10.59 3.27 -4.15
N VAL A 211 11.24 3.02 -5.26
CA VAL A 211 12.20 3.94 -5.85
C VAL A 211 11.67 4.33 -7.23
N SER A 212 11.69 5.63 -7.50
CA SER A 212 11.20 6.21 -8.74
C SER A 212 12.27 7.11 -9.32
N PHE A 213 12.34 7.19 -10.65
CA PHE A 213 13.38 7.93 -11.34
C PHE A 213 12.75 8.91 -12.31
N ARG A 214 13.10 10.18 -12.11
CA ARG A 214 12.73 11.28 -12.98
C ARG A 214 13.99 11.77 -13.68
N VAL A 215 14.01 11.71 -15.01
CA VAL A 215 15.19 12.05 -15.82
C VAL A 215 14.87 13.29 -16.64
N LEU A 216 15.71 14.32 -16.48
CA LEU A 216 15.66 15.55 -17.26
C LEU A 216 17.05 15.92 -17.77
N GLU A 217 17.11 16.62 -18.88
CA GLU A 217 18.34 17.17 -19.41
C GLU A 217 18.81 18.37 -18.58
N THR A 218 20.11 18.44 -18.35
CA THR A 218 20.75 19.52 -17.58
C THR A 218 20.49 20.87 -18.25
N ASP A 219 20.24 21.91 -17.44
CA ASP A 219 19.99 23.29 -17.87
C ASP A 219 18.85 23.46 -18.90
N GLY A 220 17.92 22.52 -18.95
CA GLY A 220 16.80 22.55 -19.89
C GLY A 220 17.22 22.43 -21.35
N GLY A 221 18.33 21.73 -21.61
CA GLY A 221 18.82 21.46 -22.96
C GLY A 221 17.84 20.65 -23.84
N SER A 222 18.28 20.38 -25.07
CA SER A 222 17.50 19.65 -26.08
C SER A 222 18.28 18.56 -26.82
N GLU A 223 19.50 18.24 -26.40
CA GLU A 223 20.33 17.20 -27.02
C GLU A 223 19.67 15.81 -26.94
N PHE A 224 18.90 15.56 -25.88
CA PHE A 224 18.18 14.30 -25.66
C PHE A 224 16.71 14.38 -26.09
N ALA A 225 16.33 15.39 -26.90
CA ALA A 225 14.95 15.54 -27.35
C ALA A 225 14.48 14.29 -28.09
N GLY A 226 13.38 13.70 -27.61
CA GLY A 226 12.79 12.48 -28.16
C GLY A 226 13.43 11.17 -27.70
N SER A 227 14.54 11.22 -26.94
CA SER A 227 15.10 10.04 -26.28
C SER A 227 14.22 9.58 -25.13
N ARG A 228 14.18 8.27 -24.89
CA ARG A 228 13.32 7.68 -23.86
C ARG A 228 14.12 6.82 -22.88
N VAL A 229 13.68 6.78 -21.63
CA VAL A 229 14.33 5.97 -20.60
C VAL A 229 13.90 4.52 -20.76
N LYS A 230 14.87 3.61 -20.92
CA LYS A 230 14.62 2.17 -21.10
C LYS A 230 14.92 1.36 -19.85
N LYS A 231 15.96 1.74 -19.11
CA LYS A 231 16.42 0.97 -17.94
C LYS A 231 17.19 1.85 -16.96
N VAL A 232 16.98 1.60 -15.68
CA VAL A 232 17.82 2.10 -14.58
C VAL A 232 18.42 0.91 -13.84
N VAL A 233 19.72 0.97 -13.55
CA VAL A 233 20.41 -0.02 -12.72
C VAL A 233 21.06 0.70 -11.54
N LEU A 234 20.69 0.29 -10.32
CA LEU A 234 21.39 0.69 -9.11
C LEU A 234 22.46 -0.35 -8.78
N LYS A 235 23.66 0.09 -8.39
CA LYS A 235 24.77 -0.79 -8.03
C LYS A 235 25.31 -0.45 -6.65
N SER A 236 25.63 -1.47 -5.88
CA SER A 236 26.29 -1.38 -4.58
C SER A 236 27.22 -2.57 -4.37
N ASN A 237 28.14 -2.47 -3.42
CA ASN A 237 29.01 -3.59 -3.02
C ASN A 237 28.23 -4.61 -2.17
N SER A 238 27.18 -5.22 -2.74
CA SER A 238 26.28 -6.18 -2.10
C SER A 238 25.42 -5.60 -0.97
N GLY A 239 25.12 -4.30 -1.01
CA GLY A 239 24.27 -3.63 -0.03
C GLY A 239 22.76 -3.88 -0.23
N PHE A 240 22.37 -4.38 -1.40
CA PHE A 240 20.98 -4.70 -1.72
C PHE A 240 20.63 -6.14 -1.37
N LYS A 241 19.33 -6.41 -1.28
CA LYS A 241 18.79 -7.72 -0.93
C LYS A 241 17.65 -8.11 -1.88
N LYS A 242 17.50 -9.41 -2.10
CA LYS A 242 16.36 -10.06 -2.76
C LYS A 242 15.84 -11.20 -1.90
N SER A 243 14.64 -11.67 -2.21
CA SER A 243 14.13 -12.92 -1.63
C SER A 243 13.26 -13.70 -2.60
N THR A 244 13.23 -15.02 -2.42
CA THR A 244 12.30 -15.92 -3.10
C THR A 244 11.23 -16.48 -2.16
N SER A 245 11.38 -16.29 -0.85
CA SER A 245 10.53 -16.95 0.15
C SER A 245 10.64 -16.33 1.55
N ALA A 246 10.86 -15.01 1.64
CA ALA A 246 10.89 -14.29 2.91
C ALA A 246 9.55 -14.41 3.65
N LYS A 247 9.59 -14.06 4.93
CA LYS A 247 8.44 -14.02 5.81
C LYS A 247 8.14 -12.59 6.19
N LEU A 248 6.88 -12.18 6.19
CA LEU A 248 6.44 -10.85 6.64
C LEU A 248 5.68 -10.98 7.95
N ASN A 249 6.16 -10.31 8.99
CA ASN A 249 5.45 -10.20 10.26
C ASN A 249 4.31 -9.19 10.11
N LEU A 250 3.05 -9.62 10.23
CA LEU A 250 1.90 -8.75 10.00
C LEU A 250 1.66 -7.72 11.12
N ALA A 251 2.27 -7.94 12.29
CA ALA A 251 2.19 -7.00 13.40
C ALA A 251 3.13 -5.79 13.21
N THR A 252 4.29 -6.01 12.61
CA THR A 252 5.37 -5.02 12.55
C THR A 252 5.75 -4.59 11.14
N GLY A 253 5.41 -5.37 10.12
CA GLY A 253 5.85 -5.17 8.75
C GLY A 253 7.30 -5.54 8.48
N GLU A 254 7.96 -6.25 9.41
CA GLU A 254 9.35 -6.65 9.26
C GLU A 254 9.49 -7.91 8.39
N LEU A 255 10.46 -7.89 7.49
CA LEU A 255 10.84 -9.05 6.69
C LEU A 255 11.86 -9.90 7.45
N GLY A 256 11.54 -11.18 7.61
CA GLY A 256 12.40 -12.19 8.21
C GLY A 256 12.70 -13.36 7.28
N GLY A 257 13.52 -14.29 7.76
CA GLY A 257 13.99 -15.44 6.98
C GLY A 257 15.20 -15.12 6.10
N THR A 258 15.50 -16.00 5.16
CA THR A 258 16.68 -15.87 4.31
C THR A 258 16.44 -14.85 3.20
N MET A 259 17.31 -13.84 3.15
CA MET A 259 17.41 -12.88 2.05
C MET A 259 18.81 -12.97 1.47
N ALA A 260 18.91 -13.02 0.14
CA ALA A 260 20.20 -13.06 -0.55
C ALA A 260 20.67 -11.65 -0.83
N THR A 261 21.96 -11.38 -0.62
CA THR A 261 22.57 -10.11 -1.03
C THR A 261 22.74 -10.09 -2.54
N VAL A 262 22.58 -8.91 -3.13
CA VAL A 262 22.81 -8.66 -4.56
C VAL A 262 23.58 -7.36 -4.74
N GLY A 263 24.43 -7.31 -5.77
CA GLY A 263 25.19 -6.11 -6.10
C GLY A 263 24.40 -5.11 -6.93
N GLU A 264 23.30 -5.53 -7.57
CA GLU A 264 22.56 -4.69 -8.52
C GLU A 264 21.06 -4.84 -8.36
N LEU A 265 20.33 -3.76 -8.61
CA LEU A 265 18.88 -3.73 -8.79
C LEU A 265 18.56 -3.16 -10.16
N TRP A 266 17.76 -3.88 -10.95
CA TRP A 266 17.45 -3.53 -12.34
C TRP A 266 15.98 -3.17 -12.45
N PHE A 267 15.70 -2.01 -13.05
CA PHE A 267 14.37 -1.54 -13.38
C PHE A 267 14.32 -1.35 -14.89
N THR A 268 13.68 -2.28 -15.59
CA THR A 268 13.65 -2.30 -17.06
C THR A 268 12.24 -2.08 -17.54
N ALA A 269 12.04 -1.19 -18.51
CA ALA A 269 10.73 -1.05 -19.12
C ALA A 269 10.38 -2.31 -19.94
N ASP A 270 9.15 -2.79 -19.82
CA ASP A 270 8.60 -3.89 -20.62
C ASP A 270 7.26 -3.49 -21.26
N GLY A 271 7.19 -2.24 -21.71
CA GLY A 271 6.04 -1.62 -22.36
C GLY A 271 6.44 -0.29 -23.01
N ASP A 272 5.53 0.67 -23.04
CA ASP A 272 5.82 2.00 -23.54
C ASP A 272 6.90 2.71 -22.70
N LEU A 273 7.73 3.50 -23.38
CA LEU A 273 8.83 4.24 -22.76
C LEU A 273 8.47 5.72 -22.67
N ARG A 274 8.88 6.40 -21.60
CA ARG A 274 8.65 7.83 -21.42
C ARG A 274 9.88 8.66 -21.78
N ARG A 275 9.64 9.85 -22.33
CA ARG A 275 10.70 10.77 -22.78
C ARG A 275 11.50 11.31 -21.61
N VAL A 276 12.78 11.57 -21.88
CA VAL A 276 13.60 12.46 -21.04
C VAL A 276 12.96 13.86 -21.06
N GLY A 277 12.88 14.52 -19.91
CA GLY A 277 12.43 15.91 -19.83
C GLY A 277 13.45 16.85 -20.46
N THR A 278 13.10 17.55 -21.54
CA THR A 278 13.96 18.52 -22.24
C THR A 278 13.25 19.87 -22.33
N GLY A 279 14.00 20.97 -22.44
CA GLY A 279 13.40 22.31 -22.43
C GLY A 279 12.71 22.69 -21.10
N VAL A 280 12.94 21.91 -20.04
CA VAL A 280 12.38 22.12 -18.70
C VAL A 280 13.43 22.78 -17.82
N GLY A 281 13.06 23.82 -17.07
CA GLY A 281 13.96 24.51 -16.16
C GLY A 281 14.50 23.60 -15.04
N ALA A 282 15.57 24.04 -14.38
CA ALA A 282 16.21 23.29 -13.29
C ALA A 282 15.60 23.55 -11.90
N GLY A 283 14.52 24.34 -11.81
CA GLY A 283 13.82 24.60 -10.54
C GLY A 283 12.97 23.41 -10.10
N GLU A 284 12.73 23.25 -8.80
CA GLU A 284 11.96 22.11 -8.26
C GLU A 284 10.55 22.00 -8.86
N ASP A 285 9.85 23.11 -9.02
CA ASP A 285 8.51 23.15 -9.65
C ASP A 285 8.54 22.76 -11.13
N ASP A 286 9.64 23.05 -11.83
CA ASP A 286 9.82 22.66 -13.22
C ASP A 286 10.14 21.17 -13.34
N ILE A 287 11.03 20.68 -12.47
CA ILE A 287 11.37 19.25 -12.37
C ILE A 287 10.11 18.42 -12.17
N ARG A 288 9.21 18.81 -11.25
CA ARG A 288 7.96 18.08 -10.96
C ARG A 288 7.00 17.98 -12.13
N LYS A 289 7.15 18.78 -13.20
CA LYS A 289 6.35 18.66 -14.43
C LYS A 289 6.78 17.48 -15.30
N VAL A 290 7.96 16.91 -15.05
CA VAL A 290 8.45 15.73 -15.77
C VAL A 290 7.89 14.47 -15.08
N ALA A 291 7.16 13.65 -15.83
CA ALA A 291 6.63 12.40 -15.29
C ALA A 291 7.76 11.41 -14.97
N ILE A 292 7.50 10.48 -14.03
CA ILE A 292 8.44 9.41 -13.69
C ILE A 292 8.66 8.52 -14.90
N GLN A 293 9.91 8.14 -15.21
CA GLN A 293 10.21 7.29 -16.38
C GLN A 293 10.72 5.89 -16.02
N ALA A 294 11.01 5.61 -14.76
CA ALA A 294 11.28 4.26 -14.27
C ALA A 294 10.93 4.16 -12.78
N PHE A 295 10.54 2.97 -12.32
CA PHE A 295 10.24 2.72 -10.91
C PHE A 295 10.33 1.23 -10.57
N GLY A 296 10.30 0.92 -9.27
CA GLY A 296 10.13 -0.44 -8.75
C GLY A 296 10.16 -0.49 -7.23
N MET A 297 10.00 -1.68 -6.67
CA MET A 297 9.85 -1.90 -5.22
C MET A 297 11.07 -2.61 -4.63
N VAL A 298 11.57 -2.15 -3.50
CA VAL A 298 12.84 -2.62 -2.92
C VAL A 298 12.69 -2.97 -1.45
N ILE A 299 13.54 -3.89 -1.00
CA ILE A 299 13.70 -4.15 0.43
C ILE A 299 14.32 -2.89 1.08
N PRO A 300 13.78 -2.40 2.21
CA PRO A 300 14.36 -1.31 2.97
C PRO A 300 15.86 -1.52 3.27
N VAL A 301 16.65 -0.45 3.17
CA VAL A 301 18.10 -0.44 3.42
C VAL A 301 18.51 0.80 4.21
N ALA A 302 19.61 0.71 4.93
CA ALA A 302 20.22 1.84 5.64
C ALA A 302 21.71 1.91 5.28
N ASP A 303 22.19 3.14 5.08
CA ASP A 303 23.59 3.49 4.84
C ASP A 303 24.25 2.70 3.69
N VAL A 304 23.52 2.44 2.62
CA VAL A 304 24.06 1.73 1.44
C VAL A 304 24.61 2.72 0.42
N PRO A 305 25.92 2.70 0.11
CA PRO A 305 26.47 3.51 -0.98
C PRO A 305 26.05 2.93 -2.34
N VAL A 306 25.55 3.79 -3.22
CA VAL A 306 24.96 3.41 -4.51
C VAL A 306 25.53 4.23 -5.66
N THR A 307 25.78 3.58 -6.79
CA THR A 307 25.94 4.21 -8.10
C THR A 307 24.74 3.88 -8.99
N LEU A 308 24.51 4.71 -10.01
CA LEU A 308 23.39 4.56 -10.94
C LEU A 308 23.92 4.46 -12.39
N GLU A 309 23.29 3.59 -13.17
CA GLU A 309 23.38 3.56 -14.63
C GLU A 309 22.02 3.76 -15.26
N LEU A 310 21.96 4.65 -16.25
CA LEU A 310 20.77 4.94 -17.04
C LEU A 310 21.00 4.43 -18.47
N THR A 311 20.07 3.68 -19.01
CA THR A 311 20.06 3.27 -20.42
C THR A 311 18.88 3.92 -21.15
N LEU A 312 19.17 4.57 -22.28
CA LEU A 312 18.14 5.11 -23.16
C LEU A 312 17.67 4.06 -24.19
N ASP A 313 16.58 4.35 -24.87
CA ASP A 313 15.98 3.51 -25.91
C ASP A 313 16.90 3.21 -27.10
N ASN A 314 17.77 4.15 -27.45
CA ASN A 314 18.82 3.98 -28.47
C ASN A 314 20.00 3.08 -28.03
N GLY A 315 20.00 2.60 -26.78
CA GLY A 315 21.05 1.73 -26.22
C GLY A 315 22.23 2.45 -25.59
N SER A 316 22.28 3.79 -25.63
CA SER A 316 23.29 4.57 -24.92
C SER A 316 23.18 4.37 -23.41
N VAL A 317 24.32 4.21 -22.74
CA VAL A 317 24.41 4.01 -21.29
C VAL A 317 25.16 5.19 -20.67
N PHE A 318 24.58 5.78 -19.63
CA PHE A 318 25.13 6.88 -18.86
C PHE A 318 25.34 6.46 -17.41
N THR A 319 26.52 6.75 -16.89
CA THR A 319 26.91 6.51 -15.49
C THR A 319 26.97 7.81 -14.73
N MET A 320 26.96 7.74 -13.40
CA MET A 320 27.25 8.88 -12.53
C MET A 320 28.51 9.63 -12.99
N ALA A 321 28.40 10.95 -13.12
CA ALA A 321 29.54 11.82 -13.37
C ALA A 321 30.58 11.63 -12.26
N PRO A 322 31.89 11.71 -12.56
CA PRO A 322 32.93 11.57 -11.55
C PRO A 322 32.75 12.59 -10.42
N ALA A 323 33.04 12.16 -9.19
CA ALA A 323 33.10 13.07 -8.06
C ALA A 323 34.21 14.12 -8.27
N THR A 324 34.08 15.29 -7.65
CA THR A 324 35.13 16.31 -7.62
C THR A 324 36.40 15.69 -7.03
N GLY A 325 37.42 15.48 -7.87
CA GLY A 325 38.64 14.73 -7.51
C GLY A 325 38.88 13.42 -8.27
N GLY A 326 38.00 13.04 -9.21
CA GLY A 326 38.22 11.95 -10.17
C GLY A 326 37.80 10.55 -9.69
N GLY A 327 37.14 10.45 -8.54
CA GLY A 327 36.56 9.20 -8.02
C GLY A 327 35.16 8.90 -8.56
N VAL A 328 34.66 7.70 -8.25
CA VAL A 328 33.27 7.32 -8.56
C VAL A 328 32.33 8.09 -7.63
N SER A 329 31.36 8.83 -8.19
CA SER A 329 30.31 9.47 -7.40
C SER A 329 29.31 8.44 -6.90
N THR A 330 28.97 8.51 -5.60
CA THR A 330 27.97 7.67 -4.96
C THR A 330 26.97 8.54 -4.18
N PHE A 331 25.75 8.04 -4.01
CA PHE A 331 24.80 8.55 -3.03
C PHE A 331 24.54 7.47 -1.96
N ILE A 332 24.03 7.88 -0.80
CA ILE A 332 23.67 6.95 0.27
C ILE A 332 22.16 6.67 0.21
N ALA A 333 21.80 5.41 0.03
CA ALA A 333 20.42 4.94 0.10
C ALA A 333 20.02 4.64 1.55
N ASN A 334 18.94 5.29 1.99
CA ASN A 334 18.28 5.10 3.28
C ASN A 334 16.78 4.91 3.04
N TRP A 335 16.42 3.72 2.55
CA TRP A 335 15.05 3.38 2.19
C TRP A 335 14.32 2.79 3.39
N LEU A 336 13.26 3.46 3.82
CA LEU A 336 12.32 2.98 4.80
C LEU A 336 11.11 2.38 4.08
N LYS A 337 10.54 1.31 4.64
CA LYS A 337 9.27 0.77 4.16
C LYS A 337 8.18 1.84 4.23
N GLY A 338 7.19 1.75 3.35
CA GLY A 338 6.10 2.71 3.40
C GLY A 338 6.42 4.04 2.72
N ASN A 339 7.52 4.18 1.97
CA ASN A 339 7.92 5.44 1.34
C ASN A 339 8.28 5.25 -0.15
N ASN A 340 8.05 6.32 -0.93
CA ASN A 340 8.59 6.49 -2.27
C ASN A 340 9.81 7.43 -2.24
N TYR A 341 10.91 6.99 -2.83
CA TYR A 341 12.12 7.78 -3.03
C TYR A 341 12.23 8.16 -4.50
N ILE A 342 11.95 9.41 -4.82
CA ILE A 342 11.99 9.94 -6.18
C ILE A 342 13.36 10.56 -6.41
N TYR A 343 14.15 9.94 -7.27
CA TYR A 343 15.47 10.42 -7.69
C TYR A 343 15.33 11.31 -8.91
N ASN A 344 15.61 12.60 -8.73
CA ASN A 344 15.64 13.57 -9.83
C ASN A 344 17.05 13.59 -10.43
N ILE A 345 17.16 13.05 -11.65
CA ILE A 345 18.41 12.81 -12.37
C ILE A 345 18.58 13.86 -13.46
N GLN A 346 19.68 14.59 -13.40
CA GLN A 346 20.14 15.44 -14.50
C GLN A 346 21.03 14.63 -15.44
N LEU A 347 20.64 14.61 -16.71
CA LEU A 347 21.35 13.95 -17.80
C LEU A 347 22.13 14.99 -18.61
N SER A 348 23.38 14.67 -18.93
CA SER A 348 24.20 15.43 -19.87
C SER A 348 25.02 14.46 -20.76
N PRO A 349 25.65 14.96 -21.84
CA PRO A 349 26.55 14.12 -22.64
C PRO A 349 27.73 13.53 -21.85
N GLN A 350 28.09 14.11 -20.70
CA GLN A 350 29.20 13.67 -19.85
C GLN A 350 28.79 12.61 -18.81
N GLY A 351 27.49 12.38 -18.60
CA GLY A 351 26.99 11.42 -17.63
C GLY A 351 25.70 11.88 -16.96
N ILE A 352 25.43 11.32 -15.78
CA ILE A 352 24.27 11.70 -14.95
C ILE A 352 24.70 12.23 -13.59
N SER A 353 23.86 13.08 -13.00
CA SER A 353 23.97 13.50 -11.60
C SER A 353 22.61 13.48 -10.93
N ILE A 354 22.58 13.32 -9.61
CA ILE A 354 21.36 13.39 -8.81
C ILE A 354 21.30 14.78 -8.20
N THR A 355 20.25 15.55 -8.52
CA THR A 355 20.08 16.91 -8.01
C THR A 355 19.51 16.91 -6.61
N ASN A 356 18.44 16.14 -6.40
CA ASN A 356 17.85 15.88 -5.09
C ASN A 356 17.16 14.51 -5.08
N VAL A 357 16.75 14.10 -3.88
CA VAL A 357 15.88 12.95 -3.66
C VAL A 357 14.67 13.42 -2.88
N GLU A 358 13.48 13.28 -3.47
CA GLU A 358 12.23 13.60 -2.79
C GLU A 358 11.75 12.33 -2.06
N VAL A 359 11.47 12.47 -0.77
CA VAL A 359 10.90 11.39 0.03
C VAL A 359 9.43 11.69 0.24
N ALA A 360 8.57 10.92 -0.42
CA ALA A 360 7.14 10.98 -0.21
C ALA A 360 6.73 9.78 0.65
N GLY A 361 6.07 10.06 1.77
CA GLY A 361 5.43 9.01 2.54
C GLY A 361 4.32 8.35 1.71
N TRP A 362 4.19 7.04 1.85
CA TRP A 362 2.96 6.33 1.48
C TRP A 362 1.95 6.33 2.64
N ALA A 363 1.93 7.38 3.47
CA ALA A 363 1.00 7.57 4.60
C ALA A 363 0.48 9.02 4.56
N GLU A 364 -0.75 9.37 4.92
CA GLU A 364 -1.73 8.74 5.81
C GLU A 364 -2.84 7.99 5.07
N GLY A 365 -3.24 6.82 5.59
CA GLY A 365 -4.31 6.01 5.02
C GLY A 365 -5.62 6.79 4.96
N GLY A 366 -6.09 7.09 3.75
CA GLY A 366 -7.45 7.57 3.56
C GLY A 366 -8.41 6.43 3.86
N ALA A 367 -9.11 6.49 4.98
CA ALA A 367 -10.30 5.66 5.16
C ALA A 367 -11.33 6.14 4.15
N THR A 368 -11.64 5.30 3.15
CA THR A 368 -12.87 5.54 2.38
C THR A 368 -13.99 5.00 3.25
N ASP A 369 -14.81 5.88 3.81
CA ASP A 369 -16.05 5.46 4.46
C ASP A 369 -16.92 4.81 3.39
N VAL A 370 -17.17 3.51 3.52
CA VAL A 370 -18.20 2.83 2.75
C VAL A 370 -19.54 3.20 3.40
N PRO A 371 -20.53 3.71 2.66
CA PRO A 371 -21.85 3.95 3.21
C PRO A 371 -22.39 2.66 3.82
N VAL A 372 -22.62 2.66 5.13
CA VAL A 372 -23.30 1.59 5.84
C VAL A 372 -24.78 1.98 5.86
N GLU A 373 -25.66 1.15 5.29
CA GLU A 373 -27.09 1.21 5.59
C GLU A 373 -27.39 0.47 6.89
#